data_AF-A0A538FG50-F1
#
_entry.id   AF-A0A538FG50-F1
#
_cell.length_a   1.000
_cell.length_b   1.000
_cell.length_c   1.000
_cell.angle_alpha   90.00
_cell.angle_beta   90.00
_cell.angle_gamma   90.00
#
_symmetry.space_group_name_H-M   'P 1'
#
loop_
_entity.id
_entity.type
_entity.pdbx_description
1 polymer ?
#
loop_
_entity_poly.entity_id
_entity_poly.type
_entity_poly.pdbx_seq_one_letter_code
_entity_poly.pdbx_strand_id
1 'polypeptide(L)'
;MIDEKTPSWGIEPVPQRLRVLGVVDTMLLWGNLSVSLLVIVLGAVLVPALSLRDALIAIVVGAVAGNVLLGLAGLIGADARVPGMVVLRAPLGRRGSYAPTVVNVAQNLGWSTFELIVISTAAAALSKKVFGFEGRWLWALLFGLVAVALALLGPIGFVRRYVRKFAVWAVLASMIYLTWWVLLRSRGRLLRTDALVLRPGHSARPLSQRHRRGRRAGRRRRRRGGQRLRAARSDRG
;
A
#
# COMPACT_ATOMS: atom_id res chain seq x y z
N MET A 1 3.54 38.69 16.42
CA MET A 1 3.47 37.24 16.09
C MET A 1 4.54 37.00 15.04
N ILE A 2 5.70 36.48 15.45
CA ILE A 2 6.95 36.53 14.68
C ILE A 2 6.83 35.69 13.41
N ASP A 3 6.97 36.35 12.26
CA ASP A 3 7.21 35.72 10.95
C ASP A 3 8.66 35.21 10.95
N GLU A 4 8.89 34.09 11.64
CA GLU A 4 10.20 33.45 11.70
C GLU A 4 10.44 32.71 10.38
N LYS A 5 10.88 33.47 9.36
CA LYS A 5 11.40 32.90 8.12
C LYS A 5 12.50 31.92 8.49
N THR A 6 12.26 30.64 8.20
CA THR A 6 13.25 29.58 8.43
C THR A 6 14.54 29.98 7.69
N PRO A 7 15.69 30.12 8.37
CA PRO A 7 16.91 30.51 7.70
C PRO A 7 17.24 29.45 6.64
N SER A 8 17.34 29.85 5.37
CA SER A 8 17.82 28.99 4.31
C SER A 8 19.34 28.93 4.41
N TRP A 9 19.84 27.96 5.17
CA TRP A 9 21.29 27.74 5.40
C TRP A 9 22.09 27.36 4.15
N GLY A 10 21.47 27.39 2.96
CA GLY A 10 22.15 27.33 1.67
C GLY A 10 23.17 26.21 1.56
N ILE A 11 24.44 26.60 1.47
CA ILE A 11 25.60 25.71 1.38
C ILE A 11 26.44 25.71 2.66
N GLU A 12 26.04 26.50 3.65
CA GLU A 12 26.73 26.68 4.91
C GLU A 12 26.43 25.53 5.89
N PRO A 13 27.39 25.13 6.72
CA PRO A 13 27.17 24.10 7.73
C PRO A 13 26.09 24.48 8.75
N VAL A 14 25.19 23.53 9.06
CA VAL A 14 24.13 23.75 10.05
C VAL A 14 24.71 23.85 11.49
N PRO A 15 24.36 24.90 12.27
CA PRO A 15 24.84 25.07 13.65
C PRO A 15 24.42 23.94 14.61
N GLN A 16 25.26 23.65 15.61
CA GLN A 16 25.02 22.57 16.59
C GLN A 16 23.69 22.68 17.34
N ARG A 17 23.25 23.90 17.70
CA ARG A 17 22.00 24.15 18.42
C ARG A 17 20.72 23.70 17.68
N LEU A 18 20.80 23.52 16.36
CA LEU A 18 19.66 23.10 15.52
C LEU A 18 19.66 21.59 15.26
N ARG A 19 20.57 20.84 15.88
CA ARG A 19 20.65 19.37 15.80
C ARG A 19 19.68 18.76 16.79
N VAL A 20 18.46 18.57 16.34
CA VAL A 20 17.37 18.06 17.18
C VAL A 20 17.03 16.58 16.93
N LEU A 21 17.64 15.95 15.92
CA LEU A 21 17.40 14.54 15.62
C LEU A 21 18.28 13.64 16.51
N GLY A 22 17.66 13.00 17.50
CA GLY A 22 18.30 11.93 18.27
C GLY A 22 18.27 10.58 17.55
N VAL A 23 18.81 9.54 18.21
CA VAL A 23 18.79 8.16 17.70
C VAL A 23 17.36 7.66 17.54
N VAL A 24 16.49 7.91 18.53
CA VAL A 24 15.08 7.49 18.50
C VAL A 24 14.32 8.21 17.38
N ASP A 25 14.51 9.52 17.22
CA ASP A 25 13.86 10.28 16.14
C ASP A 25 14.29 9.76 14.78
N THR A 26 15.58 9.42 14.63
CA THR A 26 16.14 8.85 13.41
C THR A 26 15.57 7.46 13.14
N MET A 27 15.46 6.60 14.15
CA MET A 27 14.82 5.28 14.03
C MET A 27 13.35 5.40 13.65
N LEU A 28 12.60 6.33 14.26
CA LEU A 28 11.19 6.55 13.94
C LEU A 28 11.01 7.12 12.52
N LEU A 29 11.87 8.05 12.10
CA LEU A 29 11.88 8.60 10.75
C LEU A 29 12.09 7.50 9.70
N TRP A 30 13.12 6.68 9.89
CA TRP A 30 13.43 5.57 8.99
C TRP A 30 12.38 4.45 9.06
N GLY A 31 11.85 4.16 10.24
CA GLY A 31 10.76 3.21 10.43
C GLY A 31 9.52 3.62 9.65
N ASN A 32 9.12 4.88 9.70
CA ASN A 32 8.01 5.41 8.92
C ASN A 32 8.25 5.31 7.40
N LEU A 33 9.47 5.61 6.93
CA LEU A 33 9.85 5.47 5.51
C LEU A 33 9.85 4.01 5.05
N SER A 34 10.16 3.08 5.95
CA SER A 34 10.25 1.65 5.64
C SER A 34 8.87 1.01 5.46
N VAL A 35 7.84 1.52 6.13
CA VAL A 35 6.45 1.08 5.94
C VAL A 35 5.88 1.72 4.69
N SER A 36 6.23 1.16 3.52
CA SER A 36 5.72 1.61 2.23
C SER A 36 5.09 0.47 1.44
N LEU A 37 4.16 0.82 0.55
CA LEU A 37 3.51 -0.13 -0.38
C LEU A 37 4.54 -0.91 -1.20
N LEU A 38 5.72 -0.32 -1.43
CA LEU A 38 6.78 -0.90 -2.23
C LEU A 38 7.33 -2.18 -1.61
N VAL A 39 7.42 -2.26 -0.27
CA VAL A 39 7.82 -3.49 0.42
C VAL A 39 6.83 -4.63 0.17
N ILE A 40 5.53 -4.31 0.15
CA ILE A 40 4.47 -5.27 -0.15
C ILE A 40 4.58 -5.75 -1.60
N VAL A 41 4.82 -4.84 -2.54
CA VAL A 41 5.01 -5.18 -3.97
C VAL A 41 6.26 -6.03 -4.15
N LEU A 42 7.37 -5.67 -3.51
CA LEU A 42 8.62 -6.43 -3.59
C LEU A 42 8.41 -7.85 -3.07
N GLY A 43 7.77 -8.01 -1.90
CA GLY A 43 7.44 -9.31 -1.35
C GLY A 43 6.54 -10.14 -2.27
N ALA A 44 5.53 -9.53 -2.88
CA ALA A 44 4.65 -10.20 -3.83
C ALA A 44 5.36 -10.67 -5.10
N VAL A 45 6.42 -9.97 -5.54
CA VAL A 45 7.23 -10.35 -6.71
C VAL A 45 8.31 -11.38 -6.35
N LEU A 46 8.82 -11.38 -5.12
CA LEU A 46 9.91 -12.27 -4.69
C LEU A 46 9.42 -13.68 -4.33
N VAL A 47 8.25 -13.79 -3.70
CA VAL A 47 7.69 -15.09 -3.23
C VAL A 47 7.35 -16.08 -4.36
N PRO A 48 6.93 -15.66 -5.57
CA PRO A 48 6.77 -16.57 -6.71
C PRO A 48 8.10 -17.11 -7.26
N ALA A 49 9.20 -16.38 -7.06
CA ALA A 49 10.52 -16.71 -7.62
C ALA A 49 11.40 -17.54 -6.67
N LEU A 50 11.13 -17.51 -5.37
CA LEU A 50 11.94 -18.13 -4.31
C LEU A 50 11.05 -18.80 -3.26
N SER A 51 11.58 -19.80 -2.55
CA SER A 51 10.90 -20.33 -1.37
C SER A 51 10.74 -19.20 -0.32
N LEU A 52 9.69 -19.25 0.50
CA LEU A 52 9.43 -18.21 1.52
C LEU A 52 10.65 -17.97 2.44
N ARG A 53 11.39 -19.03 2.78
CA ARG A 53 12.59 -18.94 3.61
C ARG A 53 13.70 -18.17 2.89
N ASP A 54 13.96 -18.50 1.64
CA ASP A 54 15.03 -17.87 0.85
C ASP A 54 14.69 -16.40 0.55
N ALA A 55 13.42 -16.10 0.26
CA ALA A 55 12.95 -14.74 0.08
C ALA A 55 13.15 -13.90 1.35
N LEU A 56 12.83 -14.43 2.53
CA LEU A 56 13.05 -13.74 3.81
C LEU A 56 14.54 -13.51 4.10
N ILE A 57 15.38 -14.52 3.87
CA ILE A 57 16.84 -14.39 4.06
C ILE A 57 17.40 -13.34 3.11
N ALA A 58 17.02 -13.38 1.82
CA ALA A 58 17.46 -12.40 0.83
C ALA A 58 17.04 -10.97 1.21
N ILE A 59 15.81 -10.78 1.70
CA ILE A 59 15.32 -9.48 2.19
C ILE A 59 16.15 -9.01 3.38
N VAL A 60 16.39 -9.87 4.38
CA VAL A 60 17.17 -9.50 5.58
C VAL A 60 18.60 -9.13 5.21
N VAL A 61 19.27 -9.96 4.40
CA VAL A 61 20.64 -9.72 3.96
C VAL A 61 20.73 -8.42 3.15
N GLY A 62 19.83 -8.22 2.18
CA GLY A 62 19.77 -7.00 1.39
C GLY A 62 19.49 -5.76 2.23
N ALA A 63 18.58 -5.86 3.21
CA ALA A 63 18.26 -4.77 4.12
C ALA A 63 19.45 -4.43 5.03
N VAL A 64 20.14 -5.42 5.60
CA VAL A 64 21.32 -5.18 6.44
C VAL A 64 22.44 -4.53 5.62
N ALA A 65 22.78 -5.11 4.47
CA ALA A 65 23.82 -4.57 3.60
C ALA A 65 23.50 -3.14 3.13
N GLY A 66 22.26 -2.88 2.70
CA GLY A 66 21.79 -1.56 2.29
C GLY A 66 21.83 -0.53 3.43
N ASN A 67 21.37 -0.90 4.62
CA ASN A 67 21.38 -0.01 5.78
C ASN A 67 22.79 0.30 6.29
N VAL A 68 23.74 -0.64 6.16
CA VAL A 68 25.16 -0.37 6.48
C VAL A 68 25.73 0.71 5.54
N LEU A 69 25.53 0.56 4.22
CA LEU A 69 26.00 1.55 3.25
C LEU A 69 25.33 2.91 3.46
N LEU A 70 24.03 2.91 3.72
CA LEU A 70 23.26 4.11 4.05
C LEU A 70 23.75 4.77 5.34
N GLY A 71 24.05 3.99 6.38
CA GLY A 71 24.58 4.47 7.65
C GLY A 71 25.94 5.12 7.50
N LEU A 72 26.85 4.51 6.72
CA LEU A 72 28.16 5.09 6.40
C LEU A 72 28.03 6.42 5.65
N ALA A 73 27.15 6.48 4.64
CA ALA A 73 26.86 7.73 3.94
C ALA A 73 26.23 8.79 4.89
N GLY A 74 25.37 8.35 5.81
CA GLY A 74 24.76 9.18 6.83
C GLY A 74 25.76 9.77 7.82
N LEU A 75 26.78 9.00 8.24
CA LEU A 75 27.87 9.47 9.10
C LEU A 75 28.66 10.60 8.43
N ILE A 76 29.04 10.41 7.16
CA ILE A 76 29.74 11.44 6.37
C ILE A 76 28.88 12.70 6.27
N GLY A 77 27.57 12.56 6.04
CA GLY A 77 26.63 13.69 6.00
C GLY A 77 26.50 14.42 7.34
N ALA A 78 26.46 13.67 8.45
CA ALA A 78 26.38 14.21 9.80
C ALA A 78 27.64 15.00 10.19
N ASP A 79 28.80 14.54 9.74
CA ASP A 79 30.08 15.22 9.96
C ASP A 79 30.24 16.46 9.08
N ALA A 80 29.91 16.35 7.78
CA ALA A 80 30.05 17.44 6.82
C ALA A 80 29.05 18.58 7.04
N ARG A 81 27.85 18.28 7.57
CA ARG A 81 26.82 19.27 7.98
C ARG A 81 26.32 20.19 6.87
N VAL A 82 26.63 19.86 5.62
CA VAL A 82 26.20 20.55 4.40
C VAL A 82 25.30 19.61 3.58
N PRO A 83 24.48 20.14 2.67
CA PRO A 83 23.65 19.30 1.80
C PRO A 83 24.48 18.25 1.07
N GLY A 84 23.92 17.04 0.88
CA GLY A 84 24.66 15.90 0.30
C GLY A 84 25.33 16.20 -1.04
N MET A 85 24.70 17.03 -1.89
CA MET A 85 25.29 17.45 -3.16
C MET A 85 26.53 18.34 -3.00
N VAL A 86 26.64 19.08 -1.91
CA VAL A 86 27.83 19.86 -1.56
C VAL A 86 28.93 18.94 -1.04
N VAL A 87 28.59 17.91 -0.24
CA VAL A 87 29.54 16.90 0.24
C VAL A 87 30.26 16.20 -0.91
N LEU A 88 29.50 15.86 -1.97
CA LEU A 88 30.04 15.17 -3.15
C LEU A 88 31.04 16.01 -3.97
N ARG A 89 31.13 17.32 -3.71
CA ARG A 89 32.12 18.19 -4.38
C ARG A 89 33.54 17.95 -3.88
N ALA A 90 33.73 17.42 -2.67
CA ALA A 90 35.06 17.10 -2.13
C ALA A 90 35.77 15.97 -2.92
N PRO A 91 35.14 14.79 -3.15
CA PRO A 91 35.77 13.71 -3.92
C PRO A 91 35.68 13.88 -5.45
N LEU A 92 34.60 14.48 -5.99
CA LEU A 92 34.34 14.53 -7.43
C LEU A 92 34.61 15.91 -8.07
N GLY A 93 34.98 16.90 -7.25
CA GLY A 93 35.09 18.29 -7.68
C GLY A 93 33.72 18.93 -8.01
N ARG A 94 33.74 20.24 -8.32
CA ARG A 94 32.51 21.00 -8.62
C ARG A 94 31.78 20.51 -9.88
N ARG A 95 32.53 20.12 -10.93
CA ARG A 95 31.93 19.64 -12.18
C ARG A 95 31.50 18.19 -12.10
N GLY A 96 32.25 17.32 -11.41
CA GLY A 96 31.88 15.90 -11.26
C GLY A 96 30.67 15.68 -10.37
N SER A 97 30.41 16.58 -9.39
CA SER A 97 29.22 16.54 -8.52
C SER A 97 27.88 16.73 -9.28
N TYR A 98 27.88 17.26 -10.50
CA TYR A 98 26.63 17.38 -11.28
C TYR A 98 26.04 16.02 -11.66
N ALA A 99 26.87 15.02 -11.98
CA ALA A 99 26.39 13.69 -12.36
C ALA A 99 25.52 13.03 -11.26
N PRO A 100 25.99 12.85 -10.01
CA PRO A 100 25.16 12.30 -8.95
C PRO A 100 23.98 13.22 -8.58
N THR A 101 24.11 14.54 -8.78
CA THR A 101 23.00 15.48 -8.59
C THR A 101 21.87 15.20 -9.58
N VAL A 102 22.18 15.05 -10.86
CA VAL A 102 21.19 14.74 -11.91
C VAL A 102 20.53 13.39 -11.64
N VAL A 103 21.31 12.37 -11.27
CA VAL A 103 20.77 11.05 -10.93
C VAL A 103 19.82 11.12 -9.73
N ASN A 104 20.17 11.87 -8.70
CA ASN A 104 19.30 12.04 -7.53
C ASN A 104 18.01 12.79 -7.86
N VAL A 105 18.08 13.83 -8.69
CA VAL A 105 16.89 14.52 -9.19
C VAL A 105 16.01 13.57 -10.00
N ALA A 106 16.59 12.79 -10.91
CA ALA A 106 15.86 11.79 -11.69
C ALA A 106 15.20 10.72 -10.81
N GLN A 107 15.89 10.24 -9.77
CA GLN A 107 15.34 9.30 -8.80
C GLN A 107 14.17 9.91 -8.02
N ASN A 108 14.28 11.16 -7.58
CA ASN A 108 13.18 11.86 -6.90
C ASN A 108 11.97 12.06 -7.82
N LEU A 109 12.20 12.41 -9.10
CA LEU A 109 11.11 12.50 -10.09
C LEU A 109 10.43 11.14 -10.32
N GLY A 110 11.22 10.07 -10.39
CA GLY A 110 10.69 8.71 -10.45
C GLY A 110 9.84 8.36 -9.24
N TRP A 111 10.31 8.71 -8.04
CA TRP A 111 9.58 8.51 -6.79
C TRP A 111 8.27 9.28 -6.74
N SER A 112 8.29 10.58 -7.05
CA SER A 112 7.08 11.42 -7.08
C SER A 112 6.06 10.94 -8.12
N THR A 113 6.54 10.46 -9.27
CA THR A 113 5.66 9.88 -10.31
C THR A 113 4.97 8.61 -9.81
N PHE A 114 5.71 7.72 -9.14
CA PHE A 114 5.16 6.51 -8.55
C PHE A 114 4.10 6.83 -7.48
N GLU A 115 4.38 7.76 -6.58
CA GLU A 115 3.40 8.20 -5.56
C GLU A 115 2.13 8.77 -6.19
N LEU A 116 2.26 9.60 -7.24
CA LEU A 116 1.13 10.15 -7.96
C LEU A 116 0.29 9.05 -8.65
N ILE A 117 0.94 8.02 -9.19
CA ILE A 117 0.26 6.85 -9.75
C ILE A 117 -0.55 6.13 -8.66
N VAL A 118 0.01 5.92 -7.48
CA VAL A 118 -0.70 5.25 -6.37
C VAL A 118 -1.89 6.08 -5.90
N ILE A 119 -1.71 7.39 -5.69
CA ILE A 119 -2.76 8.31 -5.25
C ILE A 119 -3.89 8.38 -6.27
N SER A 120 -3.57 8.56 -7.55
CA SER A 120 -4.57 8.62 -8.61
C SER A 120 -5.35 7.30 -8.77
N THR A 121 -4.68 6.16 -8.59
CA THR A 121 -5.33 4.84 -8.62
C THR A 121 -6.27 4.66 -7.44
N ALA A 122 -5.84 5.03 -6.23
CA ALA A 122 -6.67 4.96 -5.03
C ALA A 122 -7.89 5.89 -5.15
N ALA A 123 -7.70 7.12 -5.62
CA ALA A 123 -8.75 8.09 -5.82
C ALA A 123 -9.77 7.64 -6.88
N ALA A 124 -9.30 7.08 -8.01
CA ALA A 124 -10.19 6.54 -9.04
C ALA A 124 -11.03 5.37 -8.51
N ALA A 125 -10.42 4.45 -7.75
CA ALA A 125 -11.12 3.32 -7.14
C ALA A 125 -12.18 3.78 -6.12
N LEU A 126 -11.88 4.84 -5.36
CA LEU A 126 -12.83 5.44 -4.42
C LEU A 126 -13.97 6.16 -5.16
N SER A 127 -13.63 6.96 -6.17
CA SER A 127 -14.58 7.68 -7.02
C SER A 127 -15.57 6.74 -7.70
N LYS A 128 -15.08 5.60 -8.22
CA LYS A 128 -15.95 4.58 -8.80
C LYS A 128 -16.96 4.01 -7.81
N LYS A 129 -16.56 3.82 -6.56
CA LYS A 129 -17.44 3.27 -5.51
C LYS A 129 -18.48 4.28 -5.01
N VAL A 130 -18.14 5.56 -4.96
CA VAL A 130 -18.99 6.61 -4.38
C VAL A 130 -19.85 7.29 -5.44
N PHE A 131 -19.26 7.63 -6.59
CA PHE A 131 -19.86 8.46 -7.63
C PHE A 131 -20.12 7.69 -8.94
N GLY A 132 -19.67 6.44 -9.06
CA GLY A 132 -19.80 5.66 -10.30
C GLY A 132 -18.87 6.13 -11.44
N PHE A 133 -18.00 7.11 -11.19
CA PHE A 133 -17.10 7.69 -12.17
C PHE A 133 -15.67 7.18 -12.01
N GLU A 134 -15.08 6.68 -13.09
CA GLU A 134 -13.69 6.20 -13.15
C GLU A 134 -12.84 7.12 -14.02
N GLY A 135 -12.14 8.07 -13.40
CA GLY A 135 -11.32 9.08 -14.09
C GLY A 135 -9.90 9.16 -13.56
N ARG A 136 -9.10 8.08 -13.67
CA ARG A 136 -7.74 8.03 -13.12
C ARG A 136 -6.84 9.17 -13.61
N TRP A 137 -6.92 9.53 -14.89
CA TRP A 137 -6.13 10.61 -15.47
C TRP A 137 -6.52 11.98 -14.91
N LEU A 138 -7.82 12.22 -14.67
CA LEU A 138 -8.31 13.45 -14.03
C LEU A 138 -7.78 13.57 -12.60
N TRP A 139 -7.83 12.48 -11.83
CA TRP A 139 -7.27 12.45 -10.49
C TRP A 139 -5.75 12.65 -10.50
N ALA A 140 -5.04 12.06 -11.46
CA ALA A 140 -3.60 12.28 -11.62
C ALA A 140 -3.27 13.75 -11.95
N LEU A 141 -4.02 14.39 -12.85
CA LEU A 141 -3.84 15.81 -13.15
C LEU A 141 -4.18 16.70 -11.95
N LEU A 142 -5.29 16.43 -11.26
CA LEU A 142 -5.71 17.20 -10.09
C LEU A 142 -4.66 17.13 -8.98
N PHE A 143 -4.26 15.92 -8.58
CA PHE A 143 -3.26 15.74 -7.52
C PHE A 143 -1.87 16.18 -7.95
N GLY A 144 -1.53 16.04 -9.24
CA GLY A 144 -0.29 16.59 -9.81
C GLY A 144 -0.25 18.12 -9.72
N LEU A 145 -1.34 18.80 -10.08
CA LEU A 145 -1.46 20.25 -9.98
C LEU A 145 -1.39 20.72 -8.52
N VAL A 146 -2.07 20.02 -7.61
CA VAL A 146 -1.98 20.30 -6.17
C VAL A 146 -0.55 20.12 -5.68
N ALA A 147 0.14 19.04 -6.08
CA ALA A 147 1.53 18.81 -5.71
C ALA A 147 2.47 19.91 -6.21
N VAL A 148 2.30 20.36 -7.47
CA VAL A 148 3.06 21.48 -8.04
C VAL A 148 2.77 22.78 -7.29
N ALA A 149 1.50 23.07 -6.99
CA ALA A 149 1.12 24.25 -6.22
C ALA A 149 1.79 24.23 -4.82
N LEU A 150 1.75 23.10 -4.13
CA LEU A 150 2.41 22.93 -2.83
C LEU A 150 3.93 23.05 -2.92
N ALA A 151 4.55 22.59 -4.01
CA ALA A 151 5.97 22.76 -4.25
C ALA A 151 6.34 24.24 -4.42
N LEU A 152 5.52 25.01 -5.16
CA LEU A 152 5.72 26.45 -5.38
C LEU A 152 5.49 27.29 -4.12
N LEU A 153 4.55 26.91 -3.24
CA LEU A 153 4.27 27.63 -2.00
C LEU A 153 5.37 27.51 -0.92
N GLY A 154 6.39 26.68 -1.13
CA GLY A 154 7.45 26.44 -0.16
C GLY A 154 7.08 25.31 0.81
N PRO A 155 7.50 24.05 0.53
CA PRO A 155 7.05 22.87 1.26
C PRO A 155 7.34 22.94 2.76
N ILE A 156 8.46 23.54 3.17
CA ILE A 156 8.88 23.64 4.57
C ILE A 156 7.91 24.52 5.38
N GLY A 157 7.43 25.62 4.81
CA GLY A 157 6.51 26.54 5.47
C GLY A 157 5.10 25.95 5.59
N PHE A 158 4.58 25.37 4.50
CA PHE A 158 3.27 24.74 4.49
C PHE A 158 3.18 23.53 5.43
N VAL A 159 4.20 22.67 5.42
CA VAL A 159 4.22 21.45 6.25
C VAL A 159 4.26 21.81 7.73
N ARG A 160 5.12 22.75 8.14
CA ARG A 160 5.20 23.17 9.56
C ARG A 160 3.94 23.88 10.03
N ARG A 161 3.38 24.77 9.20
CA ARG A 161 2.28 25.67 9.62
C ARG A 161 0.92 24.97 9.60
N TYR A 162 0.66 24.15 8.59
CA TYR A 162 -0.66 23.54 8.39
C TYR A 162 -0.63 22.02 8.55
N VAL A 163 0.26 21.32 7.83
CA VAL A 163 0.22 19.84 7.80
C VAL A 163 0.46 19.25 9.18
N ARG A 164 1.47 19.69 9.93
CA ARG A 164 1.73 19.12 11.27
C ARG A 164 0.56 19.28 12.24
N LYS A 165 -0.20 20.37 12.14
CA LYS A 165 -1.33 20.65 13.03
C LYS A 165 -2.56 19.83 12.62
N PHE A 166 -2.88 19.76 11.34
CA PHE A 166 -4.10 19.10 10.85
C PHE A 166 -3.94 17.60 10.58
N ALA A 167 -2.79 17.17 10.07
CA ALA A 167 -2.56 15.78 9.72
C ALA A 167 -2.64 14.85 10.93
N VAL A 168 -2.16 15.27 12.10
CA VAL A 168 -2.24 14.46 13.32
C VAL A 168 -3.69 14.17 13.69
N TRP A 169 -4.57 15.18 13.64
CA TRP A 169 -6.00 14.99 13.91
C TRP A 169 -6.68 14.14 12.84
N ALA A 170 -6.34 14.33 11.56
CA ALA A 170 -6.88 13.52 10.47
C ALA A 170 -6.48 12.04 10.59
N VAL A 171 -5.22 11.76 10.95
CA VAL A 171 -4.72 10.40 11.17
C VAL A 171 -5.41 9.77 12.37
N LEU A 172 -5.48 10.47 13.51
CA LEU A 172 -6.17 9.98 14.70
C LEU A 172 -7.64 9.67 14.43
N ALA A 173 -8.35 10.58 13.75
CA ALA A 173 -9.75 10.37 13.37
C ALA A 173 -9.89 9.14 12.45
N SER A 174 -9.01 9.00 11.45
CA SER A 174 -9.00 7.84 10.55
C SER A 174 -8.75 6.53 11.29
N MET A 175 -7.82 6.54 12.25
CA MET A 175 -7.47 5.37 13.05
C MET A 175 -8.63 4.94 13.96
N ILE A 176 -9.26 5.90 14.63
CA ILE A 176 -10.47 5.65 15.44
C ILE A 176 -11.60 5.11 14.56
N TYR A 177 -11.85 5.74 13.42
CA TYR A 177 -12.89 5.32 12.49
C TYR A 177 -12.65 3.89 11.97
N LEU A 178 -11.42 3.56 11.55
CA LEU A 178 -11.07 2.23 11.06
C LEU A 178 -11.19 1.18 12.17
N THR A 179 -10.69 1.46 13.37
CA THR A 179 -10.82 0.56 14.52
C THR A 179 -12.29 0.33 14.86
N TRP A 180 -13.10 1.39 14.91
CA TRP A 180 -14.55 1.29 15.12
C TRP A 180 -15.23 0.44 14.03
N TRP A 181 -14.95 0.73 12.76
CA TRP A 181 -15.51 0.00 11.62
C TRP A 181 -15.14 -1.48 11.62
N VAL A 182 -13.89 -1.81 11.93
CA VAL A 182 -13.42 -3.19 12.06
C VAL A 182 -14.10 -3.90 13.22
N LEU A 183 -14.26 -3.24 14.38
CA LEU A 183 -14.93 -3.82 15.56
C LEU A 183 -16.42 -4.11 15.30
N LEU A 184 -17.12 -3.24 14.58
CA LEU A 184 -18.51 -3.51 14.17
C LEU A 184 -18.61 -4.67 13.18
N ARG A 185 -17.67 -4.74 12.22
CA ARG A 185 -17.64 -5.79 11.19
C ARG A 185 -17.23 -7.15 11.77
N SER A 186 -16.35 -7.18 12.76
CA SER A 186 -15.90 -8.40 13.43
C SER A 186 -16.99 -8.96 14.35
N ARG A 187 -17.73 -8.11 15.07
CA ARG A 187 -18.92 -8.51 15.85
C ARG A 187 -19.99 -9.20 14.99
N GLY A 188 -20.25 -8.71 13.78
CA GLY A 188 -21.16 -9.36 12.83
C GLY A 188 -20.66 -10.70 12.26
N ARG A 189 -19.34 -10.95 12.29
CA ARG A 189 -18.73 -12.21 11.83
C ARG A 189 -18.75 -13.27 12.94
N LEU A 190 -18.53 -12.86 14.20
CA LEU A 190 -18.62 -13.71 15.39
C LEU A 190 -20.06 -14.23 15.60
N LEU A 191 -21.08 -13.37 15.49
CA LEU A 191 -22.49 -13.79 15.58
C LEU A 191 -22.92 -14.77 14.47
N ARG A 192 -22.26 -14.75 13.30
CA ARG A 192 -22.52 -15.71 12.21
C ARG A 192 -21.81 -17.04 12.42
N THR A 193 -20.61 -17.06 13.00
CA THR A 193 -19.95 -18.30 13.41
C THR A 193 -20.69 -18.95 14.56
N ASP A 194 -21.18 -18.17 15.53
CA ASP A 194 -21.97 -18.70 16.65
C ASP A 194 -23.31 -19.26 16.19
N ALA A 195 -23.96 -18.63 15.20
CA ALA A 195 -25.17 -19.17 14.56
C ALA A 195 -24.90 -20.41 13.69
N LEU A 196 -23.67 -20.64 13.24
CA LEU A 196 -23.25 -21.85 12.52
C LEU A 196 -22.82 -22.97 13.47
N VAL A 197 -22.23 -22.62 14.63
CA VAL A 197 -21.79 -23.54 15.68
C VAL A 197 -22.95 -23.99 16.57
N LEU A 198 -23.95 -23.13 16.79
CA LEU A 198 -25.19 -23.46 17.52
C LEU A 198 -26.27 -24.10 16.63
N ARG A 199 -25.97 -24.41 15.35
CA ARG A 199 -26.80 -25.35 14.59
C ARG A 199 -26.35 -26.78 14.95
N PRO A 200 -27.13 -27.53 15.74
CA PRO A 200 -26.83 -28.94 15.98
C PRO A 200 -26.82 -29.65 14.62
N GLY A 201 -25.76 -30.41 14.37
CA GLY A 201 -25.51 -31.07 13.09
C GLY A 201 -26.75 -31.74 12.50
N HIS A 202 -27.22 -31.21 11.37
CA HIS A 202 -28.07 -31.94 10.43
C HIS A 202 -27.22 -32.57 9.31
N SER A 203 -26.15 -33.23 9.72
CA SER A 203 -25.29 -34.04 8.86
C SER A 203 -25.41 -35.52 9.21
N ALA A 204 -26.65 -36.02 9.32
CA ALA A 204 -26.93 -37.44 9.27
C ALA A 204 -28.24 -37.65 8.52
N ARG A 205 -28.24 -37.44 7.20
CA ARG A 205 -29.32 -38.01 6.37
C ARG A 205 -29.15 -39.53 6.39
N PRO A 206 -30.15 -40.31 6.85
CA PRO A 206 -30.03 -41.75 6.87
C PRO A 206 -29.83 -42.29 5.45
N LEU A 207 -28.84 -43.19 5.28
CA LEU A 207 -28.50 -43.85 4.00
C LEU A 207 -29.71 -44.54 3.33
N SER A 208 -30.79 -44.80 4.07
CA SER A 208 -32.05 -45.36 3.55
C SER A 208 -32.82 -44.43 2.59
N GLN A 209 -32.63 -43.09 2.65
CA GLN A 209 -33.32 -42.16 1.74
C GLN A 209 -32.61 -41.95 0.40
N ARG A 210 -31.29 -42.15 0.31
CA ARG A 210 -30.54 -42.06 -0.96
C ARG A 210 -30.99 -43.15 -1.94
N HIS A 211 -31.21 -44.36 -1.45
CA HIS A 211 -31.66 -45.48 -2.30
C HIS A 211 -33.10 -45.30 -2.83
N ARG A 212 -34.01 -44.69 -2.05
CA ARG A 212 -35.38 -44.43 -2.50
C ARG A 212 -35.47 -43.32 -3.56
N ARG A 213 -34.62 -42.29 -3.50
CA ARG A 213 -34.57 -41.24 -4.53
C ARG A 213 -33.96 -41.74 -5.84
N GLY A 214 -32.90 -42.56 -5.79
CA GLY A 214 -32.31 -43.18 -6.99
C GLY A 214 -33.32 -44.07 -7.73
N ARG A 215 -34.08 -44.90 -7.01
CA ARG A 215 -35.11 -45.76 -7.61
C ARG A 215 -36.30 -44.98 -8.22
N ARG A 216 -36.72 -43.87 -7.61
CA ARG A 216 -37.78 -43.00 -8.17
C ARG A 216 -37.32 -42.23 -9.42
N ALA A 217 -36.07 -41.79 -9.46
CA ALA A 217 -35.49 -41.13 -10.64
C ALA A 217 -35.35 -42.09 -11.83
N GLY A 218 -34.91 -43.33 -11.59
CA GLY A 218 -34.83 -44.38 -12.62
C GLY A 218 -36.20 -44.78 -13.20
N ARG A 219 -37.24 -44.90 -12.36
CA ARG A 219 -38.61 -45.19 -12.84
C ARG A 219 -39.21 -44.07 -13.70
N ARG A 220 -38.90 -42.80 -13.40
CA ARG A 220 -39.37 -41.66 -14.23
C ARG A 220 -38.68 -41.60 -15.60
N ARG A 221 -37.38 -41.93 -15.68
CA ARG A 221 -36.66 -42.01 -16.97
C ARG A 221 -37.19 -43.14 -17.86
N ARG A 222 -37.46 -44.33 -17.31
CA ARG A 222 -38.05 -45.44 -18.08
C ARG A 222 -39.46 -45.13 -18.61
N ARG A 223 -40.32 -44.45 -17.84
CA ARG A 223 -41.65 -44.02 -18.33
C ARG A 223 -41.58 -43.00 -19.46
N ARG A 224 -40.66 -42.02 -19.39
CA ARG A 224 -40.46 -41.05 -20.48
C ARG A 224 -39.88 -41.68 -21.75
N GLY A 225 -38.97 -42.65 -21.62
CA GLY A 225 -38.44 -43.39 -22.77
C GLY A 225 -39.50 -44.23 -23.50
N GLY A 226 -40.36 -44.92 -22.75
CA GLY A 226 -41.45 -45.72 -23.32
C GLY A 226 -42.54 -44.90 -24.01
N GLN A 227 -42.86 -43.70 -23.50
CA GLN A 227 -43.81 -42.80 -24.14
C GLN A 227 -43.28 -42.21 -25.46
N ARG A 228 -41.97 -41.92 -25.54
CA ARG A 228 -41.34 -41.44 -26.79
C ARG A 228 -41.30 -42.52 -27.89
N LEU A 229 -41.08 -43.77 -27.52
CA LEU A 229 -41.12 -44.91 -28.46
C LEU A 229 -42.53 -45.23 -28.96
N ARG A 230 -43.56 -45.02 -28.13
CA ARG A 230 -44.97 -45.14 -28.57
C ARG A 230 -45.41 -44.00 -29.48
N ALA A 231 -44.99 -42.77 -29.19
CA ALA A 231 -45.26 -41.62 -30.07
C ALA A 231 -44.60 -41.79 -31.45
N ALA A 232 -43.37 -42.30 -31.51
CA ALA A 232 -42.67 -42.55 -32.79
C ALA A 232 -43.25 -43.70 -33.64
N ARG A 233 -44.09 -44.56 -33.06
CA ARG A 233 -44.80 -45.66 -33.77
C ARG A 233 -46.17 -45.25 -34.29
N SER A 234 -46.74 -44.15 -33.80
CA SER A 234 -48.04 -43.61 -34.24
C SER A 234 -47.95 -42.73 -35.48
N ASP A 235 -46.73 -42.32 -35.85
CA ASP A 235 -46.43 -41.40 -36.97
C ASP A 235 -45.98 -42.14 -38.24
N ARG A 236 -46.09 -43.48 -38.25
CA ARG A 236 -45.72 -44.37 -39.38
C ARG A 236 -46.84 -45.34 -39.78
N GLY A 237 -48.08 -45.04 -39.39
CA GLY A 237 -49.28 -45.80 -39.76
C GLY A 237 -50.17 -44.97 -40.66
#